data_AF-A0AAD1Q3Z3-F1
#
_entry.id   AF-A0AAD1Q3Z3-F1
#
_cell.length_a   1.000
_cell.length_b   1.000
_cell.length_c   1.000
_cell.angle_alpha   90.00
_cell.angle_beta   90.00
_cell.angle_gamma   90.00
#
_symmetry.space_group_name_H-M   'P 1'
#
loop_
_entity.id
_entity.type
_entity.pdbx_description
1 polymer ?
#
loop_
_entity_poly.entity_id
_entity_poly.type
_entity_poly.pdbx_seq_one_letter_code
_entity_poly.pdbx_strand_id
1 'polypeptide(L)'
;MTTNQPRSGYTLPVFACAAAMAALEYLQTRNQSIEQVSIDLINPAETVNILIEQIAILTDNSALAITRSDPGDNLDLTRNTPIWAMVEWWDSSEPPPPPPCQGGAKEQSSPPYQGGAQEQSSPPYQGGAKEQSSPPYQGGAKEQSSPPYQEGAQELTPPTPPCQGGAKEQSFPHYQGGAKEQLPPPYQGGARGGELSDTIFIKGGEGIGYDQKTGQTAIYRYAKTLLLANIEKILPPNKSILITFILPQGKRLATRTSNAAFGIVEGLSLLGTTGISQPLTVPEQLEQYKIQLQEKAKKFDSLVFCIGENGLELAAKMGISPHQMIKTANWLGPMLVCASLAEVKSILLFGYHGKLIKLAGGIFHTHHHIADGRLEILTAHCANLGLPTFDLQKVFNCSTAEDALQYLRELDAIKGENWVIRVYGEITKTIDQRSQNYIYTHCEKNIKVGSVMFDRQRKIIIKSENADIILG
;
A
#
# COMPACT_ATOMS: atom_id res chain seq x y z
N MET A 1 -15.37 -34.90 11.82
CA MET A 1 -15.50 -33.71 10.97
C MET A 1 -14.12 -33.08 10.87
N THR A 2 -13.42 -33.29 9.76
CA THR A 2 -12.12 -32.67 9.50
C THR A 2 -12.34 -31.17 9.37
N THR A 3 -11.90 -30.41 10.36
CA THR A 3 -11.83 -28.95 10.28
C THR A 3 -10.89 -28.62 9.11
N ASN A 4 -11.47 -28.15 8.00
CA ASN A 4 -10.73 -27.76 6.80
C ASN A 4 -9.97 -26.46 7.14
N GLN A 5 -8.78 -26.60 7.74
CA GLN A 5 -7.96 -25.45 8.05
C GLN A 5 -7.47 -24.81 6.75
N PRO A 6 -7.56 -23.48 6.61
CA PRO A 6 -7.11 -22.81 5.40
C PRO A 6 -5.61 -23.02 5.22
N ARG A 7 -5.22 -23.51 4.05
CA ARG A 7 -3.84 -23.86 3.71
C ARG A 7 -3.00 -22.60 3.53
N SER A 8 -1.82 -22.55 4.14
CA SER A 8 -0.81 -21.54 3.77
C SER A 8 -0.14 -21.90 2.45
N GLY A 9 0.25 -20.91 1.66
CA GLY A 9 1.08 -21.14 0.47
C GLY A 9 2.34 -20.32 0.54
N TYR A 10 2.87 -19.93 -0.63
CA TYR A 10 4.16 -19.27 -0.72
C TYR A 10 4.05 -17.90 -1.40
N THR A 11 5.01 -17.03 -1.13
CA THR A 11 5.09 -15.70 -1.73
C THR A 11 5.68 -15.77 -3.15
N LEU A 12 5.43 -14.77 -3.99
CA LEU A 12 6.00 -14.71 -5.36
C LEU A 12 7.52 -14.94 -5.42
N PRO A 13 8.34 -14.40 -4.50
CA PRO A 13 9.77 -14.67 -4.47
C PRO A 13 10.16 -16.15 -4.43
N VAL A 14 9.36 -17.01 -3.77
CA VAL A 14 9.64 -18.45 -3.67
C VAL A 14 9.49 -19.12 -5.03
N PHE A 15 8.40 -18.83 -5.73
CA PHE A 15 8.15 -19.35 -7.07
C PHE A 15 9.12 -18.78 -8.12
N ALA A 16 9.51 -17.51 -7.99
CA ALA A 16 10.55 -16.92 -8.82
C ALA A 16 11.91 -17.61 -8.61
N CYS A 17 12.29 -17.87 -7.34
CA CYS A 17 13.50 -18.61 -7.00
C CYS A 17 13.49 -20.01 -7.61
N ALA A 18 12.38 -20.74 -7.49
CA ALA A 18 12.23 -22.07 -8.07
C ALA A 18 12.34 -22.08 -9.60
N ALA A 19 11.71 -21.12 -10.28
CA ALA A 19 11.87 -20.98 -11.73
C ALA A 19 13.35 -20.74 -12.12
N ALA A 20 14.05 -19.85 -11.40
CA ALA A 20 15.45 -19.57 -11.70
C ALA A 20 16.36 -20.78 -11.49
N MET A 21 16.16 -21.52 -10.39
CA MET A 21 16.92 -22.74 -10.12
C MET A 21 16.66 -23.81 -11.18
N ALA A 22 15.39 -24.07 -11.52
CA ALA A 22 15.05 -25.05 -12.54
C ALA A 22 15.69 -24.69 -13.89
N ALA A 23 15.60 -23.43 -14.31
CA ALA A 23 16.21 -22.96 -15.55
C ALA A 23 17.75 -23.18 -15.54
N LEU A 24 18.42 -22.88 -14.43
CA LEU A 24 19.86 -23.08 -14.28
C LEU A 24 20.25 -24.58 -14.32
N GLU A 25 19.57 -25.42 -13.57
CA GLU A 25 19.81 -26.87 -13.54
C GLU A 25 19.59 -27.50 -14.93
N TYR A 26 18.54 -27.08 -15.64
CA TYR A 26 18.25 -27.58 -16.98
C TYR A 26 19.26 -27.09 -18.01
N LEU A 27 19.71 -25.84 -17.88
CA LEU A 27 20.76 -25.26 -18.71
C LEU A 27 22.08 -26.04 -18.58
N GLN A 28 22.40 -26.52 -17.37
CA GLN A 28 23.59 -27.32 -17.07
C GLN A 28 23.49 -28.76 -17.55
N THR A 29 22.35 -29.42 -17.28
CA THR A 29 22.24 -30.88 -17.45
C THR A 29 21.76 -31.29 -18.83
N ARG A 30 20.97 -30.44 -19.51
CA ARG A 30 20.38 -30.67 -20.85
C ARG A 30 19.54 -31.95 -21.03
N ASN A 31 19.36 -32.76 -19.99
CA ASN A 31 18.90 -34.14 -20.09
C ASN A 31 17.88 -34.54 -18.99
N GLN A 32 17.32 -33.59 -18.25
CA GLN A 32 16.40 -33.88 -17.14
C GLN A 32 15.07 -33.14 -17.27
N SER A 33 13.95 -33.85 -17.17
CA SER A 33 12.66 -33.23 -16.88
C SER A 33 12.65 -32.81 -15.41
N ILE A 34 12.71 -31.51 -15.16
CA ILE A 34 12.61 -30.96 -13.80
C ILE A 34 11.13 -30.71 -13.50
N GLU A 35 10.51 -31.61 -12.74
CA GLU A 35 9.10 -31.48 -12.34
C GLU A 35 8.92 -30.60 -11.11
N GLN A 36 9.92 -30.55 -10.23
CA GLN A 36 9.93 -29.74 -9.03
C GLN A 36 11.36 -29.38 -8.60
N VAL A 37 11.51 -28.31 -7.83
CA VAL A 37 12.77 -27.89 -7.21
C VAL A 37 12.58 -27.68 -5.71
N SER A 38 13.58 -28.09 -4.94
CA SER A 38 13.64 -27.85 -3.49
C SER A 38 14.24 -26.48 -3.19
N ILE A 39 13.51 -25.64 -2.45
CA ILE A 39 13.92 -24.30 -2.05
C ILE A 39 14.12 -24.26 -0.54
N ASP A 40 15.30 -23.81 -0.10
CA ASP A 40 15.56 -23.52 1.29
C ASP A 40 15.09 -22.09 1.61
N LEU A 41 13.97 -21.98 2.34
CA LEU A 41 13.43 -20.72 2.81
C LEU A 41 14.33 -20.12 3.91
N ILE A 42 14.36 -18.79 4.00
CA ILE A 42 15.12 -18.07 5.03
C ILE A 42 14.30 -17.85 6.31
N ASN A 43 13.01 -17.55 6.14
CA ASN A 43 12.09 -17.30 7.24
C ASN A 43 10.69 -17.80 6.87
N PRO A 44 10.18 -18.85 7.54
CA PRO A 44 10.94 -19.74 8.44
C PRO A 44 12.07 -20.47 7.69
N ALA A 45 13.05 -20.99 8.44
CA ALA A 45 14.13 -21.80 7.87
C ALA A 45 13.63 -23.23 7.66
N GLU A 46 13.11 -23.51 6.45
CA GLU A 46 12.58 -24.82 6.07
C GLU A 46 12.77 -25.06 4.56
N THR A 47 12.84 -26.33 4.15
CA THR A 47 12.94 -26.71 2.74
C THR A 47 11.55 -27.03 2.20
N VAL A 48 11.21 -26.46 1.05
CA VAL A 48 9.90 -26.63 0.39
C VAL A 48 10.07 -27.04 -1.07
N ASN A 49 9.16 -27.86 -1.57
CA ASN A 49 9.17 -28.31 -2.97
C ASN A 49 8.20 -27.47 -3.79
N ILE A 50 8.70 -26.86 -4.86
CA ILE A 50 7.90 -26.04 -5.78
C ILE A 50 7.84 -26.73 -7.14
N LEU A 51 6.62 -26.96 -7.62
CA LEU A 51 6.38 -27.54 -8.93
C LEU A 51 6.81 -26.59 -10.04
N ILE A 52 7.46 -27.13 -11.06
CA ILE A 52 7.82 -26.44 -12.29
C ILE A 52 6.73 -26.74 -13.31
N GLU A 53 6.06 -25.70 -13.80
CA GLU A 53 4.97 -25.85 -14.77
C GLU A 53 5.51 -26.20 -16.14
N GLN A 54 6.54 -25.49 -16.59
CA GLN A 54 7.19 -25.71 -17.87
C GLN A 54 8.67 -25.32 -17.79
N ILE A 55 9.46 -25.95 -18.65
CA ILE A 55 10.87 -25.62 -18.80
C ILE A 55 11.30 -25.82 -20.26
N ALA A 56 12.15 -24.93 -20.75
CA ALA A 56 12.62 -24.94 -22.12
C ALA A 56 14.04 -24.41 -22.23
N ILE A 57 14.80 -25.01 -23.13
CA ILE A 57 16.03 -24.40 -23.65
C ILE A 57 15.62 -23.35 -24.67
N LEU A 58 16.19 -22.15 -24.54
CA LEU A 58 16.02 -21.10 -25.54
C LEU A 58 17.20 -21.06 -26.50
N THR A 59 18.42 -21.19 -25.97
CA THR A 59 19.67 -21.24 -26.75
C THR A 59 20.70 -22.16 -26.10
N ASP A 60 21.87 -22.31 -26.70
CA ASP A 60 23.01 -23.02 -26.09
C ASP A 60 23.50 -22.36 -24.79
N ASN A 61 23.16 -21.09 -24.57
CA ASN A 61 23.56 -20.33 -23.39
C ASN A 61 22.40 -19.93 -22.48
N SER A 62 21.15 -20.25 -22.83
CA SER A 62 20.00 -19.80 -22.05
C SER A 62 18.86 -20.80 -21.96
N ALA A 63 18.19 -20.77 -20.81
CA ALA A 63 17.01 -21.58 -20.51
C ALA A 63 15.95 -20.73 -19.82
N LEU A 64 14.69 -21.15 -19.93
CA LEU A 64 13.53 -20.53 -19.32
C LEU A 64 12.79 -21.60 -18.52
N ALA A 65 12.40 -21.28 -17.29
CA ALA A 65 11.43 -22.08 -16.55
C ALA A 65 10.25 -21.22 -16.09
N ILE A 66 9.11 -21.88 -15.92
CA ILE A 66 7.85 -21.30 -15.54
C ILE A 66 7.36 -22.01 -14.29
N THR A 67 7.00 -21.23 -13.27
CA THR A 67 6.26 -21.69 -12.10
C THR A 67 4.90 -21.01 -12.06
N ARG A 68 3.97 -21.58 -11.29
CA ARG A 68 2.67 -20.95 -11.01
C ARG A 68 2.56 -20.60 -9.56
N SER A 69 2.25 -19.34 -9.27
CA SER A 69 2.08 -18.90 -7.89
C SER A 69 0.88 -19.56 -7.21
N ASP A 70 1.12 -20.03 -5.99
CA ASP A 70 0.12 -20.60 -5.12
C ASP A 70 0.28 -20.06 -3.69
N PRO A 71 -0.44 -18.99 -3.35
CA PRO A 71 -0.40 -18.38 -2.02
C PRO A 71 -1.27 -19.12 -0.98
N GLY A 72 -1.74 -20.34 -1.24
CA GLY A 72 -2.51 -21.13 -0.27
C GLY A 72 -3.99 -20.87 -0.43
N ASP A 73 -4.72 -20.57 0.64
CA ASP A 73 -6.12 -20.12 0.62
C ASP A 73 -6.25 -18.60 0.81
N ASN A 74 -5.14 -17.88 0.72
CA ASN A 74 -5.13 -16.42 0.81
C ASN A 74 -5.94 -15.71 -0.27
N LEU A 75 -6.61 -14.62 0.10
CA LEU A 75 -7.12 -13.68 -0.87
C LEU A 75 -5.94 -12.83 -1.39
N ASP A 76 -5.25 -13.38 -2.38
CA ASP A 76 -4.05 -12.81 -3.00
C ASP A 76 -4.31 -12.59 -4.49
N LEU A 77 -4.17 -11.34 -4.94
CA LEU A 77 -4.38 -10.93 -6.33
C LEU A 77 -3.44 -11.64 -7.31
N THR A 78 -2.30 -12.12 -6.82
CA THR A 78 -1.25 -12.74 -7.62
C THR A 78 -1.38 -14.25 -7.68
N ARG A 79 -2.41 -14.85 -7.08
CA ARG A 79 -2.72 -16.29 -7.19
C ARG A 79 -2.80 -16.75 -8.65
N ASN A 80 -2.27 -17.96 -8.92
CA ASN A 80 -2.27 -18.60 -10.23
C ASN A 80 -1.60 -17.76 -11.34
N THR A 81 -0.74 -16.81 -10.96
CA THR A 81 0.02 -16.00 -11.90
C THR A 81 1.24 -16.81 -12.35
N PRO A 82 1.47 -16.95 -13.67
CA PRO A 82 2.70 -17.56 -14.17
C PRO A 82 3.89 -16.65 -13.88
N ILE A 83 4.97 -17.24 -13.39
CA ILE A 83 6.22 -16.56 -13.07
C ILE A 83 7.32 -17.22 -13.89
N TRP A 84 8.02 -16.40 -14.65
CA TRP A 84 9.02 -16.86 -15.60
C TRP A 84 10.39 -16.42 -15.09
N ALA A 85 11.37 -17.31 -15.19
CA ALA A 85 12.77 -16.96 -14.98
C ALA A 85 13.58 -17.47 -16.16
N MET A 86 14.25 -16.53 -16.84
CA MET A 86 15.21 -16.82 -17.88
C MET A 86 16.60 -16.73 -17.27
N VAL A 87 17.41 -17.77 -17.46
CA VAL A 87 18.79 -17.83 -16.98
C VAL A 87 19.72 -17.97 -18.17
N GLU A 88 20.75 -17.14 -18.18
CA GLU A 88 21.74 -17.06 -19.25
C GLU A 88 23.14 -17.15 -18.65
N TRP A 89 24.05 -17.90 -19.29
CA TRP A 89 25.46 -17.80 -18.95
C TRP A 89 25.97 -16.39 -19.29
N TRP A 90 26.54 -15.71 -18.31
CA TRP A 90 27.10 -14.38 -18.47
C TRP A 90 28.61 -14.48 -18.66
N ASP A 91 29.11 -13.91 -19.76
CA ASP A 91 30.55 -13.83 -20.02
C ASP A 91 31.15 -12.71 -19.16
N SER A 92 32.19 -13.02 -18.40
CA SER A 92 32.92 -12.07 -17.55
C SER A 92 33.70 -11.02 -18.34
N SER A 93 33.78 -11.14 -19.68
CA SER A 93 34.31 -10.12 -20.58
C SER A 93 33.31 -8.99 -20.90
N GLU A 94 32.01 -9.21 -20.68
CA GLU A 94 30.98 -8.19 -20.84
C GLU A 94 30.80 -7.38 -19.54
N PRO A 95 30.69 -6.04 -19.60
CA PRO A 95 30.44 -5.22 -18.42
C PRO A 95 29.15 -5.71 -17.76
N PRO A 96 29.07 -5.75 -16.40
CA PRO A 96 27.88 -6.23 -15.73
C PRO A 96 26.65 -5.52 -16.28
N PRO A 97 25.52 -6.23 -16.44
CA PRO A 97 24.33 -5.62 -17.00
C PRO A 97 24.03 -4.35 -16.20
N PRO A 98 23.68 -3.24 -16.88
CA PRO A 98 23.47 -1.99 -16.19
C PRO A 98 22.49 -2.24 -15.04
N PRO A 99 22.72 -1.62 -13.86
CA PRO A 99 21.78 -1.73 -12.76
C PRO A 99 20.36 -1.46 -13.30
N PRO A 100 19.34 -2.17 -12.81
CA PRO A 100 17.99 -2.15 -13.39
C PRO A 100 17.62 -0.72 -13.79
N CYS A 101 17.40 -0.54 -15.09
CA CYS A 101 17.70 0.73 -15.76
C CYS A 101 16.94 1.91 -15.18
N GLN A 102 17.69 2.97 -14.88
CA GLN A 102 17.24 4.35 -15.05
C GLN A 102 17.00 4.57 -16.55
N GLY A 103 15.76 4.39 -17.01
CA GLY A 103 15.46 4.55 -18.43
C GLY A 103 13.99 4.38 -18.75
N GLY A 104 13.21 5.44 -18.55
CA GLY A 104 11.98 5.61 -19.32
C GLY A 104 12.36 5.77 -20.79
N ALA A 105 11.92 4.84 -21.64
CA ALA A 105 11.93 5.07 -23.07
C ALA A 105 11.04 6.29 -23.35
N LYS A 106 11.63 7.42 -23.75
CA LYS A 106 10.90 8.44 -24.50
C LYS A 106 10.73 7.88 -25.90
N GLU A 107 9.52 7.45 -26.23
CA GLU A 107 9.11 7.38 -27.63
C GLU A 107 9.35 8.77 -28.24
N GLN A 108 10.32 8.88 -29.15
CA GLN A 108 10.48 10.05 -29.99
C GLN A 108 9.35 10.03 -31.02
N SER A 109 8.24 10.70 -30.70
CA SER A 109 7.27 11.12 -31.70
C SER A 109 7.99 12.02 -32.72
N SER A 110 8.11 11.58 -33.96
CA SER A 110 8.53 12.46 -35.06
C SER A 110 7.42 13.49 -35.32
N PRO A 111 7.75 14.78 -35.56
CA PRO A 111 6.75 15.82 -35.82
C PRO A 111 6.15 15.68 -37.24
N PRO A 112 4.93 16.20 -37.47
CA PRO A 112 4.25 16.07 -38.76
C PRO A 112 4.96 16.91 -39.84
N TYR A 113 5.22 16.28 -40.97
CA TYR A 113 5.68 16.96 -42.18
C TYR A 113 4.57 17.89 -42.71
N GLN A 114 4.83 19.20 -42.74
CA GLN A 114 4.07 20.17 -43.52
C GLN A 114 4.81 20.44 -44.83
N GLY A 115 4.17 20.11 -45.96
CA GLY A 115 4.60 20.50 -47.30
C GLY A 115 3.37 20.73 -48.15
N GLY A 116 3.14 21.98 -48.55
CA GLY A 116 1.99 22.40 -49.35
C GLY A 116 2.24 22.38 -50.86
N ALA A 117 1.10 22.38 -51.56
CA ALA A 117 0.83 22.77 -52.96
C ALA A 117 1.18 21.78 -54.10
N GLN A 118 0.12 21.24 -54.73
CA GLN A 118 -0.34 21.75 -56.03
C GLN A 118 -1.81 21.36 -56.30
N GLU A 119 -2.56 22.34 -56.80
CA GLU A 119 -3.96 22.26 -57.24
C GLU A 119 -4.11 21.47 -58.54
N GLN A 120 -5.25 20.78 -58.72
CA GLN A 120 -5.96 20.67 -60.01
C GLN A 120 -7.42 20.20 -59.85
N SER A 121 -8.35 21.15 -60.03
CA SER A 121 -9.66 21.11 -60.73
C SER A 121 -10.67 19.93 -60.60
N SER A 122 -11.76 20.17 -59.84
CA SER A 122 -13.24 20.03 -60.01
C SER A 122 -13.91 19.25 -61.19
N PRO A 123 -15.27 18.97 -61.23
CA PRO A 123 -16.33 18.70 -60.21
C PRO A 123 -17.34 17.54 -60.66
N PRO A 124 -18.67 17.56 -60.38
CA PRO A 124 -19.41 17.09 -59.19
C PRO A 124 -20.40 15.92 -59.48
N TYR A 125 -20.95 15.27 -58.45
CA TYR A 125 -22.25 14.57 -58.59
C TYR A 125 -23.14 14.74 -57.35
N GLN A 126 -24.39 15.13 -57.62
CA GLN A 126 -25.49 15.40 -56.69
C GLN A 126 -26.40 14.17 -56.50
N GLY A 127 -27.13 14.17 -55.38
CA GLY A 127 -28.38 13.42 -55.15
C GLY A 127 -28.31 12.60 -53.86
N GLY A 128 -29.25 12.62 -52.92
CA GLY A 128 -30.57 13.22 -52.81
C GLY A 128 -31.28 12.54 -51.62
N ALA A 129 -32.01 13.34 -50.84
CA ALA A 129 -32.92 13.06 -49.72
C ALA A 129 -33.41 11.62 -49.41
N LYS A 130 -33.57 11.30 -48.10
CA LYS A 130 -34.89 11.28 -47.40
C LYS A 130 -34.81 10.77 -45.94
N GLU A 131 -35.65 11.38 -45.11
CA GLU A 131 -36.02 11.05 -43.72
C GLU A 131 -36.77 9.71 -43.60
N GLN A 132 -36.76 9.12 -42.39
CA GLN A 132 -37.88 8.44 -41.68
C GLN A 132 -37.31 7.72 -40.43
N SER A 133 -37.51 8.22 -39.21
CA SER A 133 -38.65 8.05 -38.29
C SER A 133 -38.73 6.66 -37.64
N SER A 134 -38.52 6.62 -36.31
CA SER A 134 -38.71 5.45 -35.43
C SER A 134 -40.17 5.36 -34.91
N PRO A 135 -40.74 4.15 -34.69
CA PRO A 135 -42.10 3.95 -34.18
C PRO A 135 -42.18 3.90 -32.62
N PRO A 136 -43.40 3.90 -32.02
CA PRO A 136 -43.72 4.73 -30.85
C PRO A 136 -44.07 4.00 -29.53
N TYR A 137 -44.32 4.85 -28.53
CA TYR A 137 -44.83 4.64 -27.16
C TYR A 137 -46.18 3.88 -27.01
N GLN A 138 -46.34 3.19 -25.87
CA GLN A 138 -47.55 3.11 -25.00
C GLN A 138 -47.03 2.91 -23.56
N GLY A 139 -47.49 3.50 -22.46
CA GLY A 139 -48.67 4.30 -22.10
C GLY A 139 -49.09 3.87 -20.68
N GLY A 140 -49.30 4.80 -19.73
CA GLY A 140 -49.96 4.49 -18.44
C GLY A 140 -49.55 5.34 -17.24
N ALA A 141 -50.24 6.46 -17.05
CA ALA A 141 -50.17 7.34 -15.87
C ALA A 141 -51.07 6.85 -14.72
N LYS A 142 -50.79 7.31 -13.48
CA LYS A 142 -51.80 7.75 -12.51
C LYS A 142 -51.20 8.75 -11.51
N GLU A 143 -51.77 9.95 -11.51
CA GLU A 143 -51.55 11.06 -10.57
C GLU A 143 -52.28 10.85 -9.23
N GLN A 144 -51.83 11.58 -8.20
CA GLN A 144 -52.60 12.33 -7.18
C GLN A 144 -51.63 12.74 -6.05
N SER A 145 -51.65 13.90 -5.38
CA SER A 145 -52.17 15.26 -5.56
C SER A 145 -51.77 16.00 -4.28
N SER A 146 -51.12 17.17 -4.36
CA SER A 146 -50.98 18.14 -3.25
C SER A 146 -52.19 19.09 -3.18
N PRO A 147 -52.44 19.82 -2.06
CA PRO A 147 -52.25 21.30 -2.06
C PRO A 147 -52.07 21.94 -0.63
N PRO A 148 -52.07 23.28 -0.42
CA PRO A 148 -51.62 24.43 -1.23
C PRO A 148 -50.73 25.48 -0.48
N TYR A 149 -50.29 26.47 -1.28
CA TYR A 149 -49.56 27.74 -1.08
C TYR A 149 -50.08 28.79 -0.07
N GLN A 150 -49.21 29.75 0.33
CA GLN A 150 -49.41 31.22 0.12
C GLN A 150 -48.12 32.07 0.28
N GLU A 151 -48.13 33.26 -0.34
CA GLU A 151 -47.05 34.15 -0.81
C GLU A 151 -46.53 35.22 0.19
N GLY A 152 -45.38 35.83 -0.16
CA GLY A 152 -44.98 37.16 0.31
C GLY A 152 -43.64 37.63 -0.28
N ALA A 153 -43.69 38.48 -1.31
CA ALA A 153 -42.54 39.08 -1.99
C ALA A 153 -42.09 40.40 -1.34
N GLN A 154 -40.80 40.76 -1.46
CA GLN A 154 -40.34 42.13 -1.76
C GLN A 154 -38.83 42.16 -2.11
N GLU A 155 -38.55 42.66 -3.32
CA GLU A 155 -37.23 43.06 -3.84
C GLU A 155 -36.66 44.26 -3.08
N LEU A 156 -35.32 44.40 -3.07
CA LEU A 156 -34.57 45.66 -3.25
C LEU A 156 -33.06 45.35 -3.39
N THR A 157 -32.51 45.67 -4.56
CA THR A 157 -31.07 46.04 -4.79
C THR A 157 -31.09 47.48 -5.38
N PRO A 158 -29.98 48.20 -5.69
CA PRO A 158 -28.52 47.94 -5.68
C PRO A 158 -27.79 49.18 -5.04
N PRO A 159 -26.55 49.70 -5.37
CA PRO A 159 -25.58 49.33 -6.41
C PRO A 159 -24.05 49.41 -6.09
N THR A 160 -23.27 48.81 -6.98
CA THR A 160 -21.85 49.03 -7.27
C THR A 160 -21.58 50.38 -7.98
N PRO A 161 -20.35 50.92 -7.87
CA PRO A 161 -19.74 51.73 -8.95
C PRO A 161 -18.26 51.29 -9.22
N PRO A 162 -17.47 51.93 -10.12
CA PRO A 162 -17.12 51.35 -11.42
C PRO A 162 -15.60 51.25 -11.72
N CYS A 163 -15.31 50.84 -12.95
CA CYS A 163 -14.06 50.41 -13.59
C CYS A 163 -12.84 51.37 -13.64
N GLN A 164 -11.72 50.73 -14.04
CA GLN A 164 -10.56 51.20 -14.85
C GLN A 164 -9.30 51.77 -14.17
N GLY A 165 -8.15 51.17 -14.53
CA GLY A 165 -6.88 51.88 -14.70
C GLY A 165 -5.60 51.12 -14.35
N GLY A 166 -4.77 50.86 -15.38
CA GLY A 166 -3.32 51.09 -15.27
C GLY A 166 -2.40 49.89 -15.02
N ALA A 167 -1.67 49.51 -16.06
CA ALA A 167 -0.43 48.73 -15.97
C ALA A 167 0.66 49.46 -15.18
N LYS A 168 1.49 48.71 -14.44
CA LYS A 168 2.91 49.03 -14.18
C LYS A 168 3.65 47.77 -13.70
N GLU A 169 4.62 47.37 -14.51
CA GLU A 169 5.74 46.53 -14.10
C GLU A 169 6.49 47.21 -12.95
N GLN A 170 6.71 46.49 -11.85
CA GLN A 170 7.78 46.79 -10.91
C GLN A 170 8.44 45.50 -10.44
N SER A 171 9.71 45.41 -10.83
CA SER A 171 10.80 44.57 -10.37
C SER A 171 10.76 44.19 -8.89
N PHE A 172 10.91 42.90 -8.59
CA PHE A 172 11.34 42.41 -7.27
C PHE A 172 12.87 42.23 -7.25
N PRO A 173 13.55 42.56 -6.14
CA PRO A 173 15.00 42.54 -6.05
C PRO A 173 15.55 41.11 -5.95
N HIS A 174 16.73 40.92 -6.56
CA HIS A 174 17.66 39.84 -6.27
C HIS A 174 17.98 39.80 -4.77
N TYR A 175 17.61 38.71 -4.10
CA TYR A 175 18.24 38.30 -2.84
C TYR A 175 19.04 37.02 -3.08
N GLN A 176 20.35 37.18 -3.21
CA GLN A 176 21.32 36.14 -2.91
C GLN A 176 21.51 36.15 -1.39
N GLY A 177 21.15 35.03 -0.75
CA GLY A 177 21.38 34.80 0.67
C GLY A 177 21.45 33.31 0.91
N GLY A 178 22.66 32.75 0.75
CA GLY A 178 22.93 31.35 1.05
C GLY A 178 22.88 31.09 2.55
N ALA A 179 21.99 30.19 2.95
CA ALA A 179 22.15 29.37 4.14
C ALA A 179 21.83 27.94 3.72
N LYS A 180 22.87 27.10 3.65
CA LYS A 180 22.76 25.65 3.45
C LYS A 180 22.15 25.06 4.72
N GLU A 181 20.83 24.92 4.77
CA GLU A 181 20.21 23.99 5.71
C GLU A 181 20.29 22.58 5.12
N GLN A 182 21.13 21.78 5.76
CA GLN A 182 21.32 20.38 5.47
C GLN A 182 20.01 19.64 5.74
N LEU A 183 19.36 19.17 4.67
CA LEU A 183 18.39 18.08 4.75
C LEU A 183 19.02 16.93 5.55
N PRO A 184 18.33 16.34 6.54
CA PRO A 184 18.83 15.14 7.18
C PRO A 184 18.96 14.05 6.09
N PRO A 185 20.03 13.25 6.09
CA PRO A 185 20.22 12.23 5.07
C PRO A 185 19.02 11.28 5.07
N PRO A 186 18.62 10.75 3.90
CA PRO A 186 17.63 9.69 3.85
C PRO A 186 18.11 8.54 4.74
N TYR A 187 17.20 8.00 5.54
CA TYR A 187 17.40 6.84 6.40
C TYR A 187 18.20 5.74 5.66
N GLN A 188 19.51 5.71 5.86
CA GLN A 188 20.36 4.56 5.59
C GLN A 188 20.19 3.61 6.77
N GLY A 189 19.09 2.88 6.77
CA GLY A 189 18.94 1.70 7.59
C GLY A 189 19.89 0.61 7.09
N GLY A 190 21.14 0.64 7.57
CA GLY A 190 22.06 -0.48 7.63
C GLY A 190 22.07 -1.39 6.41
N ALA A 191 22.75 -0.95 5.35
CA ALA A 191 23.42 -1.85 4.43
C ALA A 191 24.52 -2.59 5.21
N ARG A 192 24.16 -3.69 5.86
CA ARG A 192 24.91 -4.93 5.68
C ARG A 192 24.11 -5.74 4.68
N GLY A 193 24.12 -5.26 3.44
CA GLY A 193 23.79 -6.12 2.32
C GLY A 193 24.79 -7.26 2.36
N GLY A 194 24.31 -8.50 2.28
CA GLY A 194 25.17 -9.54 1.72
C GLY A 194 25.67 -8.96 0.39
N GLU A 195 26.99 -8.91 0.24
CA GLU A 195 27.63 -8.50 -1.00
C GLU A 195 26.92 -9.21 -2.15
N LEU A 196 26.48 -8.44 -3.15
CA LEU A 196 25.99 -9.02 -4.39
C LEU A 196 27.15 -9.85 -4.94
N SER A 197 26.96 -11.16 -5.06
CA SER A 197 27.96 -12.03 -5.69
C SER A 197 28.30 -11.46 -7.07
N ASP A 198 29.60 -11.27 -7.36
CA ASP A 198 30.11 -10.79 -8.66
C ASP A 198 29.77 -11.75 -9.83
N THR A 199 29.11 -12.88 -9.53
CA THR A 199 28.73 -13.90 -10.51
C THR A 199 27.22 -14.00 -10.76
N ILE A 200 26.35 -13.37 -9.96
CA ILE A 200 24.89 -13.51 -10.10
C ILE A 200 24.25 -12.15 -10.34
N PHE A 201 23.83 -11.92 -11.58
CA PHE A 201 23.14 -10.69 -11.99
C PHE A 201 21.63 -10.89 -12.06
N ILE A 202 20.86 -9.91 -11.56
CA ILE A 202 19.40 -9.99 -11.48
C ILE A 202 18.77 -8.81 -12.21
N LYS A 203 17.84 -9.11 -13.13
CA LYS A 203 17.10 -8.13 -13.92
C LYS A 203 15.59 -8.39 -13.83
N GLY A 204 14.81 -7.30 -13.79
CA GLY A 204 13.36 -7.35 -14.01
C GLY A 204 13.03 -7.17 -15.50
N GLY A 205 12.26 -8.09 -16.07
CA GLY A 205 11.69 -8.01 -17.41
C GLY A 205 10.22 -7.58 -17.39
N GLU A 206 9.46 -7.98 -18.41
CA GLU A 206 8.04 -7.61 -18.56
C GLU A 206 7.22 -7.92 -17.30
N GLY A 207 6.40 -6.95 -16.89
CA GLY A 207 5.51 -7.03 -15.74
C GLY A 207 6.17 -7.06 -14.35
N ILE A 208 7.50 -6.98 -14.27
CA ILE A 208 8.19 -6.56 -13.05
C ILE A 208 8.23 -5.02 -13.01
N GLY A 209 7.70 -4.45 -11.94
CA GLY A 209 7.67 -2.99 -11.79
C GLY A 209 9.04 -2.38 -11.54
N TYR A 210 9.12 -1.06 -11.65
CA TYR A 210 10.30 -0.29 -11.24
C TYR A 210 9.89 0.97 -10.49
N ASP A 211 10.78 1.45 -9.64
CA ASP A 211 10.61 2.71 -8.93
C ASP A 211 10.80 3.88 -9.90
N GLN A 212 9.75 4.68 -10.09
CA GLN A 212 9.70 5.76 -11.06
C GLN A 212 10.77 6.84 -10.81
N LYS A 213 11.23 7.01 -9.57
CA LYS A 213 12.23 8.03 -9.22
C LYS A 213 13.66 7.53 -9.39
N THR A 214 13.91 6.28 -9.01
CA THR A 214 15.26 5.72 -8.95
C THR A 214 15.61 4.83 -10.14
N GLY A 215 14.61 4.38 -10.90
CA GLY A 215 14.74 3.39 -11.98
C GLY A 215 14.92 1.95 -11.48
N GLN A 216 15.06 1.74 -10.17
CA GLN A 216 15.36 0.41 -9.64
C GLN A 216 14.19 -0.55 -9.83
N THR A 217 14.49 -1.77 -10.29
CA THR A 217 13.50 -2.84 -10.41
C THR A 217 12.94 -3.21 -9.05
N ALA A 218 11.64 -3.51 -9.00
CA ALA A 218 10.90 -3.82 -7.79
C ALA A 218 11.16 -5.27 -7.29
N ILE A 219 12.44 -5.66 -7.24
CA ILE A 219 12.93 -6.93 -6.69
C ILE A 219 13.67 -6.61 -5.39
N TYR A 220 13.04 -6.92 -4.25
CA TYR A 220 13.48 -6.46 -2.94
C TYR A 220 14.36 -7.47 -2.21
N ARG A 221 14.86 -7.05 -1.04
CA ARG A 221 15.84 -7.76 -0.21
C ARG A 221 15.53 -9.24 -0.04
N TYR A 222 14.33 -9.60 0.43
CA TYR A 222 14.00 -11.01 0.68
C TYR A 222 14.12 -11.88 -0.58
N ALA A 223 13.60 -11.40 -1.72
CA ALA A 223 13.70 -12.13 -2.99
C ALA A 223 15.16 -12.33 -3.41
N LYS A 224 15.99 -11.28 -3.29
CA LYS A 224 17.43 -11.36 -3.59
C LYS A 224 18.15 -12.33 -2.67
N THR A 225 17.93 -12.23 -1.35
CA THR A 225 18.58 -13.12 -0.38
C THR A 225 18.15 -14.57 -0.57
N LEU A 226 16.85 -14.82 -0.81
CA LEU A 226 16.33 -16.18 -1.06
C LEU A 226 16.96 -16.78 -2.31
N LEU A 227 17.03 -16.00 -3.40
CA LEU A 227 17.62 -16.43 -4.65
C LEU A 227 19.10 -16.76 -4.49
N LEU A 228 19.89 -15.85 -3.91
CA LEU A 228 21.32 -16.04 -3.72
C LEU A 228 21.60 -17.28 -2.87
N ALA A 229 20.90 -17.44 -1.73
CA ALA A 229 21.09 -18.56 -0.81
C ALA A 229 20.80 -19.94 -1.43
N ASN A 230 20.06 -20.00 -2.55
CA ASN A 230 19.72 -21.24 -3.22
C ASN A 230 20.52 -21.44 -4.53
N ILE A 231 20.68 -20.39 -5.34
CA ILE A 231 21.42 -20.44 -6.61
C ILE A 231 22.91 -20.68 -6.39
N GLU A 232 23.52 -20.09 -5.35
CA GLU A 232 24.96 -20.26 -5.07
C GLU A 232 25.35 -21.72 -4.82
N LYS A 233 24.41 -22.57 -4.38
CA LYS A 233 24.64 -24.01 -4.14
C LYS A 233 24.76 -24.81 -5.44
N ILE A 234 24.16 -24.33 -6.52
CA ILE A 234 24.05 -25.04 -7.80
C ILE A 234 24.79 -24.33 -8.94
N LEU A 235 25.32 -23.12 -8.69
CA LEU A 235 26.14 -22.40 -9.67
C LEU A 235 27.55 -23.01 -9.71
N PRO A 236 28.07 -23.43 -10.88
CA PRO A 236 29.41 -23.97 -10.98
C PRO A 236 30.47 -22.90 -10.65
N PRO A 237 31.62 -23.29 -10.08
CA PRO A 237 32.69 -22.34 -9.81
C PRO A 237 33.15 -21.64 -11.09
N ASN A 238 33.50 -20.35 -10.98
CA ASN A 238 33.97 -19.50 -12.09
C ASN A 238 32.97 -19.31 -13.25
N LYS A 239 31.67 -19.54 -13.00
CA LYS A 239 30.61 -19.17 -13.94
C LYS A 239 29.83 -17.99 -13.39
N SER A 240 29.44 -17.10 -14.29
CA SER A 240 28.51 -16.02 -14.01
C SER A 240 27.21 -16.25 -14.76
N ILE A 241 26.11 -15.75 -14.22
CA ILE A 241 24.78 -15.87 -14.83
C ILE A 241 24.01 -14.55 -14.74
N LEU A 242 23.15 -14.32 -15.73
CA LEU A 242 22.10 -13.33 -15.68
C LEU A 242 20.75 -14.02 -15.51
N ILE A 243 19.99 -13.59 -14.51
CA ILE A 243 18.63 -14.03 -14.22
C ILE A 243 17.67 -12.90 -14.54
N THR A 244 16.79 -13.11 -15.52
CA THR A 244 15.72 -12.18 -15.87
C THR A 244 14.37 -12.73 -15.43
N PHE A 245 13.71 -12.04 -14.50
CA PHE A 245 12.37 -12.39 -14.05
C PHE A 245 11.30 -11.72 -14.89
N ILE A 246 10.28 -12.47 -15.30
CA ILE A 246 9.17 -11.98 -16.11
C ILE A 246 7.85 -12.39 -15.45
N LEU A 247 6.92 -11.45 -15.33
CA LEU A 247 5.56 -11.68 -14.85
C LEU A 247 4.60 -11.28 -15.98
N PRO A 248 4.18 -12.19 -16.89
CA PRO A 248 3.41 -11.82 -18.07
C PRO A 248 2.11 -11.06 -17.78
N GLN A 249 1.53 -11.27 -16.60
CA GLN A 249 0.31 -10.59 -16.15
C GLN A 249 0.59 -9.42 -15.20
N GLY A 250 1.86 -9.15 -14.89
CA GLY A 250 2.29 -8.25 -13.83
C GLY A 250 1.82 -6.82 -14.04
N LYS A 251 1.95 -6.26 -15.26
CA LYS A 251 1.48 -4.90 -15.56
C LYS A 251 -0.03 -4.74 -15.31
N ARG A 252 -0.84 -5.69 -15.78
CA ARG A 252 -2.30 -5.71 -15.56
C ARG A 252 -2.66 -5.88 -14.08
N LEU A 253 -1.98 -6.77 -13.36
CA LEU A 253 -2.27 -7.02 -11.95
C LEU A 253 -1.85 -5.84 -11.07
N ALA A 254 -0.75 -5.15 -11.42
CA ALA A 254 -0.24 -4.00 -10.69
C ALA A 254 -1.21 -2.82 -10.64
N THR A 255 -2.10 -2.65 -11.63
CA THR A 255 -3.13 -1.59 -11.60
C THR A 255 -4.16 -1.80 -10.50
N ARG A 256 -4.22 -3.01 -9.93
CA ARG A 256 -5.14 -3.40 -8.85
C ARG A 256 -4.43 -3.50 -7.50
N THR A 257 -3.17 -3.08 -7.41
CA THR A 257 -2.40 -3.05 -6.16
C THR A 257 -2.10 -1.61 -5.75
N SER A 258 -1.59 -1.42 -4.54
CA SER A 258 -1.12 -0.12 -4.05
C SER A 258 0.26 0.28 -4.59
N ASN A 259 0.85 -0.47 -5.52
CA ASN A 259 2.23 -0.25 -6.00
C ASN A 259 2.49 1.18 -6.50
N ALA A 260 1.55 1.74 -7.27
CA ALA A 260 1.66 3.10 -7.80
C ALA A 260 1.75 4.16 -6.69
N ALA A 261 1.06 3.96 -5.56
CA ALA A 261 1.13 4.85 -4.39
C ALA A 261 2.51 4.83 -3.71
N PHE A 262 3.32 3.79 -3.96
CA PHE A 262 4.71 3.69 -3.51
C PHE A 262 5.71 4.06 -4.61
N GLY A 263 5.26 4.60 -5.74
CA GLY A 263 6.11 4.97 -6.87
C GLY A 263 6.55 3.80 -7.74
N ILE A 264 6.02 2.58 -7.53
CA ILE A 264 6.29 1.43 -8.38
C ILE A 264 5.28 1.40 -9.53
N VAL A 265 5.79 1.50 -10.75
CA VAL A 265 4.97 1.57 -11.98
C VAL A 265 5.29 0.41 -12.92
N GLU A 266 4.41 0.22 -13.91
CA GLU A 266 4.57 -0.76 -15.01
C GLU A 266 4.63 -2.25 -14.63
N GLY A 267 4.48 -2.62 -13.35
CA GLY A 267 4.49 -4.03 -12.95
C GLY A 267 4.35 -4.32 -11.46
N LEU A 268 4.36 -5.60 -11.13
CA LEU A 268 4.31 -6.11 -9.76
C LEU A 268 5.71 -6.10 -9.13
N SER A 269 5.76 -6.22 -7.80
CA SER A 269 7.02 -6.29 -7.07
C SER A 269 7.25 -7.70 -6.51
N LEU A 270 8.49 -8.20 -6.60
CA LEU A 270 8.94 -9.37 -5.85
C LEU A 270 9.33 -8.91 -4.45
N LEU A 271 8.32 -8.78 -3.59
CA LEU A 271 8.41 -8.26 -2.23
C LEU A 271 8.05 -9.32 -1.20
N GLY A 272 8.46 -9.10 0.05
CA GLY A 272 8.16 -9.99 1.17
C GLY A 272 9.20 -9.89 2.28
N THR A 273 8.88 -10.46 3.43
CA THR A 273 9.82 -10.65 4.57
C THR A 273 9.96 -12.12 4.96
N THR A 274 9.10 -12.99 4.44
CA THR A 274 9.03 -14.43 4.69
C THR A 274 8.67 -15.17 3.40
N GLY A 275 8.91 -16.49 3.38
CA GLY A 275 8.58 -17.34 2.24
C GLY A 275 7.12 -17.78 2.20
N ILE A 276 6.43 -17.67 3.33
CA ILE A 276 5.08 -18.19 3.52
C ILE A 276 4.05 -17.08 3.30
N SER A 277 3.06 -17.37 2.46
CA SER A 277 1.83 -16.60 2.31
C SER A 277 0.77 -17.21 3.22
N GLN A 278 0.54 -16.58 4.38
CA GLN A 278 -0.43 -17.06 5.37
C GLN A 278 -1.80 -16.38 5.19
N PRO A 279 -2.89 -17.16 5.18
CA PRO A 279 -4.20 -16.80 5.67
C PRO A 279 -4.44 -15.42 6.27
N LEU A 280 -4.87 -14.37 5.56
CA LEU A 280 -5.24 -13.10 6.24
C LEU A 280 -6.35 -13.27 7.31
N THR A 281 -7.03 -14.42 7.30
CA THR A 281 -8.19 -14.77 8.12
C THR A 281 -8.06 -16.15 8.78
N VAL A 282 -6.86 -16.61 9.15
CA VAL A 282 -6.78 -17.83 9.99
C VAL A 282 -7.27 -17.47 11.40
N PRO A 283 -8.30 -18.16 11.94
CA PRO A 283 -8.69 -18.03 13.35
C PRO A 283 -7.51 -18.26 14.31
N GLU A 284 -6.50 -19.03 13.89
CA GLU A 284 -5.30 -19.34 14.67
C GLU A 284 -4.41 -18.13 14.98
N GLN A 285 -4.25 -17.16 14.07
CA GLN A 285 -3.42 -15.98 14.38
C GLN A 285 -4.09 -15.11 15.46
N LEU A 286 -5.40 -14.91 15.35
CA LEU A 286 -6.17 -14.24 16.39
C LEU A 286 -6.09 -15.05 17.70
N GLU A 287 -6.21 -16.37 17.65
CA GLU A 287 -6.14 -17.22 18.83
C GLU A 287 -4.75 -17.17 19.50
N GLN A 288 -3.67 -17.17 18.73
CA GLN A 288 -2.31 -16.96 19.23
C GLN A 288 -2.17 -15.60 19.93
N TYR A 289 -2.73 -14.53 19.35
CA TYR A 289 -2.70 -13.21 19.99
C TYR A 289 -3.54 -13.16 21.27
N LYS A 290 -4.69 -13.84 21.31
CA LYS A 290 -5.49 -13.99 22.54
C LYS A 290 -4.75 -14.76 23.63
N ILE A 291 -4.09 -15.87 23.29
CA ILE A 291 -3.27 -16.65 24.23
C ILE A 291 -2.16 -15.78 24.80
N GLN A 292 -1.40 -15.08 23.95
CA GLN A 292 -0.34 -14.16 24.41
C GLN A 292 -0.88 -13.04 25.31
N LEU A 293 -2.06 -12.50 24.97
CA LEU A 293 -2.72 -11.50 25.79
C LEU A 293 -3.09 -12.06 27.16
N GLN A 294 -3.69 -13.25 27.23
CA GLN A 294 -4.07 -13.89 28.49
C GLN A 294 -2.85 -14.18 29.37
N GLU A 295 -1.75 -14.64 28.79
CA GLU A 295 -0.49 -14.87 29.53
C GLU A 295 0.08 -13.58 30.11
N LYS A 296 0.00 -12.47 29.37
CA LYS A 296 0.49 -11.16 29.81
C LYS A 296 -0.46 -10.51 30.82
N ALA A 297 -1.77 -10.68 30.67
CA ALA A 297 -2.77 -10.19 31.62
C ALA A 297 -2.61 -10.79 33.03
N LYS A 298 -2.09 -12.02 33.15
CA LYS A 298 -1.73 -12.62 34.45
C LYS A 298 -0.61 -11.87 35.20
N LYS A 299 0.18 -11.07 34.49
CA LYS A 299 1.38 -10.39 35.01
C LYS A 299 1.23 -8.87 35.06
N PHE A 300 0.30 -8.31 34.29
CA PHE A 300 0.16 -6.87 34.13
C PHE A 300 -1.32 -6.45 34.12
N ASP A 301 -1.64 -5.46 34.94
CA ASP A 301 -2.96 -4.82 34.97
C ASP A 301 -3.22 -3.94 33.74
N SER A 302 -2.16 -3.52 33.05
CA SER A 302 -2.23 -2.61 31.90
C SER A 302 -1.44 -3.18 30.72
N LEU A 303 -2.09 -3.26 29.56
CA LEU A 303 -1.50 -3.76 28.31
C LEU A 303 -1.51 -2.68 27.22
N VAL A 304 -0.51 -2.74 26.34
CA VAL A 304 -0.35 -1.82 25.21
C VAL A 304 -0.63 -2.54 23.91
N PHE A 305 -1.72 -2.17 23.24
CA PHE A 305 -2.12 -2.75 21.96
C PHE A 305 -1.43 -2.01 20.83
N CYS A 306 -0.40 -2.62 20.26
CA CYS A 306 0.38 -2.09 19.16
C CYS A 306 -0.26 -2.47 17.82
N ILE A 307 -0.74 -1.46 17.10
CA ILE A 307 -1.54 -1.63 15.88
C ILE A 307 -0.62 -1.56 14.66
N GLY A 308 -0.26 -2.75 14.16
CA GLY A 308 0.70 -2.92 13.07
C GLY A 308 2.16 -2.84 13.53
N GLU A 309 3.08 -3.21 12.64
CA GLU A 309 4.51 -3.35 12.98
C GLU A 309 5.16 -2.02 13.39
N ASN A 310 4.80 -0.92 12.72
CA ASN A 310 5.26 0.41 13.08
C ASN A 310 4.93 0.79 14.54
N GLY A 311 3.78 0.32 15.04
CA GLY A 311 3.36 0.57 16.42
C GLY A 311 4.25 -0.16 17.42
N LEU A 312 4.57 -1.43 17.14
CA LEU A 312 5.47 -2.24 17.97
C LEU A 312 6.87 -1.62 18.07
N GLU A 313 7.45 -1.26 16.93
CA GLU A 313 8.78 -0.67 16.88
C GLU A 313 8.85 0.68 17.60
N LEU A 314 7.87 1.55 17.40
CA LEU A 314 7.86 2.88 18.02
C LEU A 314 7.58 2.79 19.52
N ALA A 315 6.64 1.94 19.96
CA ALA A 315 6.39 1.69 21.37
C ALA A 315 7.65 1.20 22.10
N ALA A 316 8.39 0.25 21.52
CA ALA A 316 9.67 -0.20 22.06
C ALA A 316 10.69 0.93 22.18
N LYS A 317 10.82 1.78 21.15
CA LYS A 317 11.71 2.96 21.17
C LYS A 317 11.32 3.99 22.24
N MET A 318 10.05 4.07 22.59
CA MET A 318 9.54 4.92 23.67
C MET A 318 9.70 4.31 25.06
N GLY A 319 10.37 3.15 25.19
CA GLY A 319 10.62 2.49 26.46
C GLY A 319 9.46 1.64 26.97
N ILE A 320 8.43 1.40 26.16
CA ILE A 320 7.33 0.50 26.54
C ILE A 320 7.86 -0.94 26.58
N SER A 321 7.67 -1.60 27.72
CA SER A 321 8.13 -2.97 27.94
C SER A 321 7.51 -3.94 26.92
N PRO A 322 8.32 -4.75 26.19
CA PRO A 322 7.79 -5.79 25.31
C PRO A 322 6.88 -6.81 26.00
N HIS A 323 7.01 -6.96 27.32
CA HIS A 323 6.16 -7.83 28.12
C HIS A 323 4.72 -7.29 28.27
N GLN A 324 4.51 -5.98 28.11
CA GLN A 324 3.17 -5.35 28.14
C GLN A 324 2.61 -5.11 26.73
N MET A 325 3.43 -5.17 25.68
CA MET A 325 2.99 -4.96 24.31
C MET A 325 2.25 -6.17 23.73
N ILE A 326 1.12 -5.95 23.09
CA ILE A 326 0.29 -6.94 22.40
C ILE A 326 0.19 -6.55 20.93
N LYS A 327 0.51 -7.48 20.03
CA LYS A 327 0.21 -7.34 18.60
C LYS A 327 -1.26 -7.69 18.39
N THR A 328 -2.01 -6.80 17.75
CA THR A 328 -3.45 -6.99 17.50
C THR A 328 -3.79 -7.31 16.04
N ALA A 329 -2.81 -7.16 15.14
CA ALA A 329 -3.00 -7.19 13.69
C ALA A 329 -4.18 -6.29 13.26
N ASN A 330 -5.26 -6.87 12.70
CA ASN A 330 -6.45 -6.13 12.27
C ASN A 330 -7.68 -6.35 13.17
N TRP A 331 -7.60 -7.21 14.19
CA TRP A 331 -8.73 -7.68 14.99
C TRP A 331 -8.87 -6.95 16.33
N LEU A 332 -9.05 -5.63 16.32
CA LEU A 332 -9.11 -4.88 17.57
C LEU A 332 -10.32 -5.26 18.43
N GLY A 333 -11.50 -5.44 17.84
CA GLY A 333 -12.71 -5.81 18.58
C GLY A 333 -12.55 -7.09 19.43
N PRO A 334 -12.24 -8.24 18.81
CA PRO A 334 -12.00 -9.49 19.54
C PRO A 334 -10.88 -9.39 20.59
N MET A 335 -9.83 -8.61 20.33
CA MET A 335 -8.73 -8.41 21.28
C MET A 335 -9.15 -7.56 22.48
N LEU A 336 -9.99 -6.54 22.29
CA LEU A 336 -10.57 -5.72 23.38
C LEU A 336 -11.46 -6.57 24.30
N VAL A 337 -12.30 -7.43 23.72
CA VAL A 337 -13.12 -8.41 24.46
C VAL A 337 -12.23 -9.39 25.22
N CYS A 338 -11.19 -9.91 24.58
CA CYS A 338 -10.24 -10.83 25.22
C CYS A 338 -9.54 -10.18 26.44
N ALA A 339 -9.09 -8.93 26.33
CA ALA A 339 -8.53 -8.19 27.47
C ALA A 339 -9.51 -8.06 28.62
N SER A 340 -10.79 -7.84 28.33
CA SER A 340 -11.83 -7.73 29.35
C SER A 340 -12.13 -9.03 30.08
N LEU A 341 -12.19 -10.14 29.33
CA LEU A 341 -12.34 -11.47 29.90
C LEU A 341 -11.11 -11.88 30.71
N ALA A 342 -9.91 -11.41 30.32
CA ALA A 342 -8.66 -11.62 31.04
C ALA A 342 -8.43 -10.63 32.20
N GLU A 343 -9.43 -9.80 32.54
CA GLU A 343 -9.43 -8.88 33.69
C GLU A 343 -8.34 -7.79 33.67
N VAL A 344 -7.92 -7.39 32.47
CA VAL A 344 -7.04 -6.22 32.28
C VAL A 344 -7.78 -4.96 32.75
N LYS A 345 -7.11 -4.13 33.56
CA LYS A 345 -7.69 -2.90 34.14
C LYS A 345 -7.62 -1.70 33.19
N SER A 346 -6.56 -1.62 32.37
CA SER A 346 -6.45 -0.57 31.36
C SER A 346 -5.73 -1.00 30.08
N ILE A 347 -6.10 -0.36 28.96
CA ILE A 347 -5.55 -0.66 27.64
C ILE A 347 -5.07 0.64 27.00
N LEU A 348 -3.83 0.64 26.55
CA LEU A 348 -3.29 1.71 25.70
C LEU A 348 -3.32 1.27 24.24
N LEU A 349 -4.13 1.93 23.42
CA LEU A 349 -4.14 1.76 21.98
C LEU A 349 -3.01 2.58 21.35
N PHE A 350 -2.03 1.94 20.72
CA PHE A 350 -0.85 2.59 20.19
C PHE A 350 -0.70 2.30 18.69
N GLY A 351 -0.82 3.30 17.83
CA GLY A 351 -0.87 3.03 16.38
C GLY A 351 -0.78 4.22 15.44
N TYR A 352 -0.52 3.87 14.18
CA TYR A 352 -0.58 4.83 13.06
C TYR A 352 -1.99 5.41 12.94
N HIS A 353 -2.09 6.73 12.80
CA HIS A 353 -3.37 7.43 12.83
C HIS A 353 -4.37 6.93 11.77
N GLY A 354 -3.89 6.62 10.57
CA GLY A 354 -4.72 6.08 9.50
C GLY A 354 -5.31 4.70 9.79
N LYS A 355 -4.85 3.97 10.81
CA LYS A 355 -5.52 2.75 11.30
C LYS A 355 -6.44 3.04 12.48
N LEU A 356 -5.95 3.84 13.44
CA LEU A 356 -6.66 4.13 14.69
C LEU A 356 -7.93 4.95 14.49
N ILE A 357 -7.92 5.89 13.54
CA ILE A 357 -9.08 6.76 13.26
C ILE A 357 -10.37 5.97 12.97
N LYS A 358 -10.26 4.74 12.46
CA LYS A 358 -11.40 3.85 12.21
C LYS A 358 -12.23 3.56 13.46
N LEU A 359 -11.59 3.51 14.63
CA LEU A 359 -12.28 3.26 15.89
C LEU A 359 -13.17 4.43 16.29
N ALA A 360 -12.79 5.66 15.92
CA ALA A 360 -13.67 6.82 16.08
C ALA A 360 -14.93 6.72 15.21
N GLY A 361 -14.89 5.94 14.13
CA GLY A 361 -16.05 5.55 13.31
C GLY A 361 -16.78 4.30 13.79
N GLY A 362 -16.34 3.66 14.89
CA GLY A 362 -16.93 2.40 15.38
C GLY A 362 -16.50 1.16 14.58
N ILE A 363 -15.47 1.30 13.75
CA ILE A 363 -14.94 0.21 12.92
C ILE A 363 -13.79 -0.46 13.69
N PHE A 364 -14.08 -1.57 14.36
CA PHE A 364 -13.13 -2.32 15.19
C PHE A 364 -12.31 -3.38 14.44
N HIS A 365 -12.38 -3.37 13.11
CA HIS A 365 -11.51 -4.14 12.22
C HIS A 365 -10.71 -3.20 11.31
N THR A 366 -9.38 -3.16 11.45
CA THR A 366 -8.58 -2.08 10.83
C THR A 366 -8.18 -2.34 9.38
N HIS A 367 -8.48 -3.52 8.84
CA HIS A 367 -8.20 -3.85 7.44
C HIS A 367 -8.99 -2.97 6.45
N HIS A 368 -8.30 -2.40 5.45
CA HIS A 368 -8.88 -1.44 4.51
C HIS A 368 -9.96 -2.03 3.59
N HIS A 369 -9.80 -3.27 3.10
CA HIS A 369 -10.84 -3.92 2.28
C HIS A 369 -12.15 -4.25 3.01
N ILE A 370 -12.17 -4.27 4.35
CA ILE A 370 -13.40 -4.59 5.10
C ILE A 370 -14.24 -3.35 5.30
N ALA A 371 -13.59 -2.26 5.70
CA ALA A 371 -14.22 -0.96 5.83
C ALA A 371 -13.14 0.12 5.70
N ASP A 372 -13.38 1.08 4.83
CA ASP A 372 -12.66 2.34 4.79
C ASP A 372 -13.66 3.47 5.03
N GLY A 373 -13.25 4.44 5.83
CA GLY A 373 -14.06 5.57 6.27
C GLY A 373 -13.20 6.69 6.84
N ARG A 374 -11.89 6.67 6.54
CA ARG A 374 -10.89 7.48 7.26
C ARG A 374 -11.11 8.97 7.02
N LEU A 375 -11.38 9.34 5.77
CA LEU A 375 -11.60 10.74 5.38
C LEU A 375 -12.97 11.22 5.81
N GLU A 376 -13.99 10.37 5.75
CA GLU A 376 -15.35 10.62 6.22
C GLU A 376 -15.36 10.89 7.72
N ILE A 377 -14.69 10.04 8.51
CA ILE A 377 -14.54 10.20 9.96
C ILE A 377 -13.78 11.49 10.27
N LEU A 378 -12.62 11.70 9.64
CA LEU A 378 -11.81 12.91 9.85
C LEU A 378 -12.62 14.17 9.55
N THR A 379 -13.28 14.21 8.39
CA THR A 379 -14.11 15.34 7.95
C THR A 379 -15.28 15.57 8.91
N ALA A 380 -15.93 14.52 9.41
CA ALA A 380 -17.01 14.65 10.39
C ALA A 380 -16.51 15.29 11.71
N HIS A 381 -15.34 14.89 12.20
CA HIS A 381 -14.74 15.53 13.38
C HIS A 381 -14.32 16.98 13.11
N CYS A 382 -13.77 17.29 11.94
CA CYS A 382 -13.50 18.66 11.53
C CYS A 382 -14.77 19.52 11.49
N ALA A 383 -15.86 18.98 10.94
CA ALA A 383 -17.15 19.68 10.84
C ALA A 383 -17.74 19.96 12.22
N ASN A 384 -17.68 18.97 13.12
CA ASN A 384 -18.16 19.11 14.50
C ASN A 384 -17.40 20.19 15.29
N LEU A 385 -16.13 20.45 14.93
CA LEU A 385 -15.31 21.50 15.54
C LEU A 385 -15.42 22.87 14.84
N GLY A 386 -16.25 22.97 13.80
CA GLY A 386 -16.52 24.20 13.09
C GLY A 386 -15.47 24.59 12.04
N LEU A 387 -14.71 23.62 11.50
CA LEU A 387 -13.80 23.91 10.39
C LEU A 387 -14.62 24.45 9.18
N PRO A 388 -14.19 25.54 8.51
CA PRO A 388 -14.94 26.14 7.41
C PRO A 388 -15.25 25.16 6.27
N THR A 389 -16.41 25.32 5.61
CA THR A 389 -16.87 24.41 4.55
C THR A 389 -15.86 24.21 3.43
N PHE A 390 -15.13 25.26 3.04
CA PHE A 390 -14.06 25.16 2.04
C PHE A 390 -12.97 24.18 2.48
N ASP A 391 -12.52 24.29 3.73
CA ASP A 391 -11.48 23.43 4.30
C ASP A 391 -12.00 21.99 4.51
N LEU A 392 -13.28 21.81 4.89
CA LEU A 392 -13.91 20.48 4.96
C LEU A 392 -13.91 19.76 3.62
N GLN A 393 -14.26 20.46 2.53
CA GLN A 393 -14.22 19.88 1.19
C GLN A 393 -12.80 19.49 0.77
N LYS A 394 -11.78 20.24 1.19
CA LYS A 394 -10.38 19.89 0.94
C LYS A 394 -9.97 18.63 1.69
N VAL A 395 -10.26 18.56 3.00
CA VAL A 395 -9.99 17.38 3.83
C VAL A 395 -10.68 16.14 3.26
N PHE A 396 -11.95 16.24 2.87
CA PHE A 396 -12.73 15.12 2.34
C PHE A 396 -12.17 14.58 1.01
N ASN A 397 -11.65 15.47 0.14
CA ASN A 397 -11.15 15.11 -1.18
C ASN A 397 -9.65 14.76 -1.22
N CYS A 398 -8.97 14.71 -0.07
CA CYS A 398 -7.60 14.22 0.00
C CYS A 398 -7.51 12.76 -0.47
N SER A 399 -6.37 12.34 -1.04
CA SER A 399 -6.20 10.94 -1.47
C SER A 399 -5.98 9.99 -0.29
N THR A 400 -5.37 10.49 0.79
CA THR A 400 -5.08 9.71 1.99
C THR A 400 -5.33 10.51 3.27
N ALA A 401 -5.49 9.81 4.39
CA ALA A 401 -5.54 10.44 5.72
C ALA A 401 -4.25 11.23 6.04
N GLU A 402 -3.10 10.84 5.46
CA GLU A 402 -1.84 11.56 5.64
C GLU A 402 -1.88 12.92 4.93
N ASP A 403 -2.40 12.96 3.70
CA ASP A 403 -2.54 14.22 2.96
C ASP A 403 -3.50 15.17 3.68
N ALA A 404 -4.56 14.63 4.29
CA ALA A 404 -5.49 15.42 5.10
C ALA A 404 -4.84 15.94 6.39
N LEU A 405 -4.02 15.14 7.07
CA LEU A 405 -3.22 15.60 8.22
C LEU A 405 -2.26 16.72 7.80
N GLN A 406 -1.60 16.57 6.66
CA GLN A 406 -0.68 17.56 6.13
C GLN A 406 -1.40 18.87 5.79
N TYR A 407 -2.60 18.80 5.20
CA TYR A 407 -3.44 19.97 4.96
C TYR A 407 -3.80 20.70 6.26
N LEU A 408 -4.20 19.97 7.32
CA LEU A 408 -4.47 20.58 8.62
C LEU A 408 -3.23 21.25 9.23
N ARG A 409 -2.03 20.67 9.05
CA ARG A 409 -0.76 21.28 9.49
C ARG A 409 -0.46 22.58 8.73
N GLU A 410 -0.76 22.63 7.44
CA GLU A 410 -0.61 23.84 6.63
C GLU A 410 -1.58 24.93 7.06
N LEU A 411 -2.83 24.58 7.35
CA LEU A 411 -3.80 25.52 7.93
C LEU A 411 -3.31 26.07 9.27
N ASP A 412 -2.74 25.24 10.14
CA ASP A 412 -2.18 25.68 11.41
C ASP A 412 -1.01 26.65 11.22
N ALA A 413 -0.13 26.40 10.25
CA ALA A 413 0.99 27.28 9.95
C ALA A 413 0.55 28.65 9.37
N ILE A 414 -0.53 28.67 8.59
CA ILE A 414 -1.00 29.90 7.91
C ILE A 414 -1.92 30.73 8.81
N LYS A 415 -2.86 30.07 9.51
CA LYS A 415 -3.92 30.73 10.28
C LYS A 415 -3.64 30.79 11.79
N GLY A 416 -2.75 29.95 12.31
CA GLY A 416 -2.42 29.89 13.74
C GLY A 416 -3.50 29.24 14.62
N GLU A 417 -4.38 28.39 14.05
CA GLU A 417 -5.63 27.96 14.70
C GLU A 417 -5.58 26.56 15.38
N ASN A 418 -4.42 25.90 15.46
CA ASN A 418 -4.18 24.63 16.17
C ASN A 418 -5.20 23.51 15.86
N TRP A 419 -5.73 23.46 14.64
CA TRP A 419 -6.67 22.47 14.13
C TRP A 419 -6.17 21.04 14.30
N VAL A 420 -4.88 20.75 14.11
CA VAL A 420 -4.36 19.39 14.26
C VAL A 420 -4.62 18.87 15.68
N ILE A 421 -4.25 19.64 16.70
CA ILE A 421 -4.43 19.24 18.10
C ILE A 421 -5.92 19.15 18.46
N ARG A 422 -6.73 20.11 18.01
CA ARG A 422 -8.18 20.12 18.30
C ARG A 422 -8.89 18.92 17.67
N VAL A 423 -8.67 18.68 16.38
CA VAL A 423 -9.31 17.59 15.62
C VAL A 423 -8.84 16.23 16.12
N TYR A 424 -7.53 16.02 16.22
CA TYR A 424 -7.01 14.73 16.69
C TYR A 424 -7.30 14.48 18.17
N GLY A 425 -7.43 15.53 18.99
CA GLY A 425 -7.84 15.41 20.40
C GLY A 425 -9.28 14.92 20.53
N GLU A 426 -10.19 15.43 19.71
CA GLU A 426 -11.58 14.94 19.69
C GLU A 426 -11.67 13.51 19.12
N ILE A 427 -10.84 13.18 18.13
CA ILE A 427 -10.74 11.82 17.58
C ILE A 427 -10.25 10.84 18.64
N THR A 428 -9.17 11.13 19.36
CA THR A 428 -8.66 10.22 20.40
C THR A 428 -9.66 10.03 21.53
N LYS A 429 -10.32 11.11 21.98
CA LYS A 429 -11.42 11.03 22.95
C LYS A 429 -12.55 10.11 22.46
N THR A 430 -12.90 10.22 21.17
CA THR A 430 -13.94 9.36 20.56
C THR A 430 -13.47 7.91 20.44
N ILE A 431 -12.21 7.65 20.08
CA ILE A 431 -11.61 6.31 20.05
C ILE A 431 -11.70 5.66 21.42
N ASP A 432 -11.27 6.37 22.47
CA ASP A 432 -11.28 5.89 23.84
C ASP A 432 -12.72 5.55 24.25
N GLN A 433 -13.64 6.50 24.10
CA GLN A 433 -15.04 6.30 24.47
C GLN A 433 -15.68 5.13 23.72
N ARG A 434 -15.50 5.05 22.39
CA ARG A 434 -16.08 3.97 21.59
C ARG A 434 -15.47 2.62 21.93
N SER A 435 -14.18 2.56 22.23
CA SER A 435 -13.51 1.31 22.63
C SER A 435 -14.03 0.82 23.99
N GLN A 436 -14.22 1.73 24.95
CA GLN A 436 -14.84 1.40 26.24
C GLN A 436 -16.29 0.93 26.06
N ASN A 437 -17.07 1.63 25.24
CA ASN A 437 -18.46 1.24 24.93
C ASN A 437 -18.52 -0.13 24.24
N TYR A 438 -17.59 -0.42 23.33
CA TYR A 438 -17.50 -1.71 22.65
C TYR A 438 -17.25 -2.83 23.67
N ILE A 439 -16.29 -2.65 24.58
CA ILE A 439 -16.01 -3.60 25.66
C ILE A 439 -17.26 -3.78 26.54
N TYR A 440 -17.87 -2.69 26.98
CA TYR A 440 -19.04 -2.72 27.86
C TYR A 440 -20.22 -3.45 27.20
N THR A 441 -20.49 -3.18 25.92
CA THR A 441 -21.57 -3.82 25.15
C THR A 441 -21.39 -5.34 25.07
N HIS A 442 -20.14 -5.83 25.03
CA HIS A 442 -19.84 -7.25 24.87
C HIS A 442 -19.51 -8.00 26.16
N CYS A 443 -19.11 -7.29 27.22
CA CYS A 443 -18.56 -7.90 28.44
C CYS A 443 -19.17 -7.33 29.74
N GLU A 444 -19.98 -6.28 29.67
CA GLU A 444 -20.55 -5.56 30.84
C GLU A 444 -19.50 -5.05 31.85
N LYS A 445 -18.24 -4.91 31.41
CA LYS A 445 -17.12 -4.43 32.22
C LYS A 445 -16.64 -3.06 31.73
N ASN A 446 -16.27 -2.20 32.68
CA ASN A 446 -15.64 -0.92 32.40
C ASN A 446 -14.12 -1.06 32.52
N ILE A 447 -13.42 -0.84 31.41
CA ILE A 447 -11.96 -0.85 31.32
C ILE A 447 -11.52 0.51 30.85
N LYS A 448 -10.48 1.08 31.47
CA LYS A 448 -9.96 2.37 30.99
C LYS A 448 -9.20 2.17 29.69
N VAL A 449 -9.57 2.90 28.65
CA VAL A 449 -8.87 2.88 27.36
C VAL A 449 -8.31 4.25 27.05
N GLY A 450 -7.02 4.31 26.71
CA GLY A 450 -6.35 5.50 26.19
C GLY A 450 -5.77 5.23 24.80
N SER A 451 -5.53 6.29 24.03
CA SER A 451 -4.97 6.20 22.69
C SER A 451 -3.79 7.14 22.43
N VAL A 452 -2.82 6.62 21.67
CA VAL A 452 -1.66 7.36 21.16
C VAL A 452 -1.60 7.21 19.64
N MET A 453 -1.64 8.33 18.93
CA MET A 453 -1.64 8.37 17.47
C MET A 453 -0.35 8.98 16.96
N PHE A 454 0.25 8.35 15.94
CA PHE A 454 1.44 8.83 15.26
C PHE A 454 1.28 8.89 13.74
N ASP A 455 2.07 9.74 13.09
CA ASP A 455 2.05 9.98 11.64
C ASP A 455 2.91 8.97 10.85
N ARG A 456 2.96 9.11 9.52
CA ARG A 456 3.73 8.17 8.68
C ARG A 456 5.24 8.23 8.97
N GLN A 457 5.73 9.35 9.50
CA GLN A 457 7.12 9.57 9.92
C GLN A 457 7.39 9.10 11.36
N ARG A 458 6.42 8.42 12.01
CA ARG A 458 6.51 7.93 13.39
C ARG A 458 6.68 9.03 14.43
N LYS A 459 6.22 10.25 14.12
CA LYS A 459 6.10 11.33 15.09
C LYS A 459 4.75 11.25 15.77
N ILE A 460 4.74 11.33 17.11
CA ILE A 460 3.49 11.40 17.86
C ILE A 460 2.73 12.66 17.44
N ILE A 461 1.47 12.48 17.05
CA ILE A 461 0.54 13.56 16.75
C ILE A 461 -0.09 14.02 18.06
N ILE A 462 -0.67 13.07 18.80
CA ILE A 462 -1.38 13.34 20.05
C ILE A 462 -1.46 12.09 20.93
N LYS A 463 -1.66 12.32 22.23
CA LYS A 463 -2.07 11.34 23.24
C LYS A 463 -3.40 11.80 23.82
N SER A 464 -4.32 10.88 24.05
CA SER A 464 -5.53 11.15 24.85
C SER A 464 -5.16 11.41 26.31
N GLU A 465 -6.03 12.09 27.06
CA GLU A 465 -5.91 12.23 28.52
C GLU A 465 -5.80 10.87 29.23
N ASN A 466 -6.59 9.87 28.81
CA ASN A 466 -6.49 8.51 29.36
C ASN A 466 -5.14 7.85 29.07
N ALA A 467 -4.53 8.13 27.92
CA ALA A 467 -3.21 7.61 27.58
C ALA A 467 -2.13 8.18 28.51
N ASP A 468 -2.20 9.47 28.84
CA ASP A 468 -1.27 10.08 29.79
C ASP A 468 -1.42 9.42 31.18
N ILE A 469 -2.65 9.21 31.65
CA ILE A 469 -2.91 8.51 32.93
C ILE A 469 -2.37 7.07 32.92
N ILE A 470 -2.50 6.35 31.80
CA ILE A 470 -2.03 4.95 31.70
C ILE A 470 -0.49 4.88 31.64
N LEU A 471 0.17 5.88 31.04
CA LEU A 471 1.61 5.89 30.85
C LEU A 471 2.40 6.37 32.08
N GLY A 472 1.77 7.07 33.02
CA GLY A 472 2.39 7.52 34.27
C GLY A 472 2.12 8.99 34.57
#